data_AF-A0A0G4LW79-F1
#
_entry.id   AF-A0A0G4LW79-F1
#
_cell.length_a   1.000
_cell.length_b   1.000
_cell.length_c   1.000
_cell.angle_alpha   90.00
_cell.angle_beta   90.00
_cell.angle_gamma   90.00
#
_symmetry.space_group_name_H-M   'P 1'
#
loop_
_entity.id
_entity.type
_entity.pdbx_description
1 polymer ?
#
loop_
_entity_poly.entity_id
_entity_poly.type
_entity_poly.pdbx_seq_one_letter_code
_entity_poly.pdbx_strand_id
1 'polypeptide(L)'
;KSVGTGSEQLNYGKVYSGLYEFEGNVVPYLVVVKVGKESEQSKTKPGNRGKRDSQILLMSFLNRVHHRSPMNPLELEMFHQINNIIGVDPELYEYLFMVDADTSVREDSLNRLVAACANDGKIAGICGETALQNDEKTWWTMIQVYEYFISHHLAKAFESLFGSVTCLPGCFTMYRLRTADKGKPLIISDGVIQEYSVCDVDTLHKKNLLALDRGTGVMERSLVPASSLDQLNDPQPVRADAA
;
A
#
# COMPACT_ATOMS: atom_id res chain seq x y z
N LYS A 1 3.96 5.14 16.69
CA LYS A 1 4.45 3.89 17.34
C LYS A 1 4.78 2.91 16.23
N SER A 2 5.99 2.33 16.20
CA SER A 2 6.36 1.31 15.19
C SER A 2 5.84 -0.07 15.59
N VAL A 3 5.71 -0.98 14.63
CA VAL A 3 5.16 -2.35 14.85
C VAL A 3 6.18 -3.33 15.46
N GLY A 4 7.33 -2.83 15.92
CA GLY A 4 8.32 -3.63 16.65
C GLY A 4 7.80 -4.17 17.98
N THR A 5 8.51 -5.14 18.56
CA THR A 5 8.19 -5.69 19.89
C THR A 5 8.96 -4.96 20.99
N GLY A 6 8.31 -4.77 22.15
CA GLY A 6 8.90 -4.15 23.32
C GLY A 6 9.61 -2.83 23.01
N SER A 7 10.94 -2.80 23.21
CA SER A 7 11.74 -1.59 23.03
C SER A 7 11.85 -1.13 21.56
N GLU A 8 11.54 -1.96 20.57
CA GLU A 8 11.64 -1.64 19.14
C GLU A 8 10.43 -0.84 18.60
N GLN A 9 9.42 -0.60 19.45
CA GLN A 9 8.27 0.26 19.16
C GLN A 9 8.66 1.74 19.04
N LEU A 10 9.70 2.15 19.78
CA LEU A 10 10.35 3.45 19.59
C LEU A 10 11.32 3.35 18.42
N ASN A 11 11.08 4.18 17.41
CA ASN A 11 11.91 4.26 16.21
C ASN A 11 12.11 5.74 15.87
N TYR A 12 13.27 6.06 15.31
CA TYR A 12 13.58 7.40 14.82
C TYR A 12 13.64 7.36 13.29
N GLY A 13 13.36 8.51 12.68
CA GLY A 13 13.43 8.65 11.24
C GLY A 13 13.95 10.02 10.83
N LYS A 14 14.43 10.08 9.60
CA LYS A 14 14.75 11.33 8.90
C LYS A 14 13.83 11.45 7.71
N VAL A 15 13.41 12.67 7.40
CA VAL A 15 12.51 12.95 6.28
C VAL A 15 13.21 13.92 5.34
N TYR A 16 13.12 13.65 4.05
CA TYR A 16 13.64 14.48 2.99
C TYR A 16 12.54 14.66 1.95
N SER A 17 12.50 15.80 1.27
CA SER A 17 11.63 16.02 0.12
C SER A 17 12.41 16.60 -1.05
N GLY A 18 11.81 16.53 -2.24
CA GLY A 18 12.33 17.16 -3.43
C GLY A 18 11.34 17.10 -4.58
N LEU A 19 11.77 17.61 -5.73
CA LEU A 19 11.03 17.59 -6.97
C LEU A 19 11.87 16.81 -7.99
N TYR A 20 11.25 15.83 -8.64
CA TYR A 20 11.85 15.08 -9.73
C TYR A 20 11.27 15.57 -11.05
N GLU A 21 12.13 16.05 -11.95
CA GLU A 21 11.70 16.56 -13.25
C GLU A 21 12.03 15.57 -14.36
N PHE A 22 11.04 15.22 -15.18
CA PHE A 22 11.21 14.35 -16.33
C PHE A 22 10.24 14.76 -17.44
N GLU A 23 10.78 15.01 -18.64
CA GLU A 23 10.01 15.42 -19.83
C GLU A 23 9.04 16.61 -19.58
N GLY A 24 9.47 17.58 -18.77
CA GLY A 24 8.66 18.75 -18.42
C GLY A 24 7.58 18.48 -17.36
N ASN A 25 7.46 17.24 -16.88
CA ASN A 25 6.61 16.88 -15.74
C ASN A 25 7.42 16.97 -14.45
N VAL A 26 6.82 17.52 -13.40
CA VAL A 26 7.42 17.62 -12.07
C VAL A 26 6.68 16.69 -11.12
N VAL A 27 7.39 15.74 -10.53
CA VAL A 27 6.86 14.78 -9.57
C VAL A 27 7.47 15.08 -8.20
N PRO A 28 6.69 15.62 -7.23
CA PRO A 28 7.18 15.78 -5.89
C PRO A 28 7.36 14.43 -5.21
N TYR A 29 8.42 14.30 -4.42
CA TYR A 29 8.70 13.07 -3.67
C TYR A 29 9.06 13.36 -2.21
N LEU A 30 8.77 12.37 -1.37
CA LEU A 30 9.14 12.35 0.04
C LEU A 30 9.90 11.06 0.33
N VAL A 31 11.06 11.16 0.97
CA VAL A 31 11.88 10.03 1.40
C VAL A 31 11.88 9.98 2.92
N VAL A 32 11.35 8.90 3.49
CA VAL A 32 11.37 8.64 4.94
C VAL A 32 12.39 7.53 5.23
N VAL A 33 13.48 7.89 5.90
CA VAL A 33 14.55 6.96 6.28
C VAL A 33 14.37 6.56 7.74
N LYS A 34 14.01 5.30 8.00
CA LYS A 34 13.95 4.74 9.36
C LYS A 34 15.37 4.43 9.84
N VAL A 35 15.79 5.04 10.93
CA VAL A 35 17.17 4.97 11.43
C VAL A 35 17.33 4.19 12.74
N GLY A 36 16.24 3.88 13.44
CA GLY A 36 16.32 3.14 14.71
C GLY A 36 16.85 4.00 15.85
N LYS A 37 16.95 3.39 17.03
CA LYS A 37 17.55 4.04 18.20
C LYS A 37 19.07 4.08 18.09
N GLU A 38 19.71 4.86 18.95
CA GLU A 38 21.17 4.88 19.07
C GLU A 38 21.74 3.48 19.40
N SER A 39 21.04 2.72 20.25
CA SER A 39 21.39 1.34 20.58
C SER A 39 21.35 0.36 19.40
N GLU A 40 20.80 0.77 18.25
CA GLU A 40 20.62 -0.08 17.07
C GLU A 40 21.58 0.26 15.94
N GLN A 41 22.44 1.28 16.09
CA GLN A 41 23.32 1.74 15.02
C GLN A 41 24.37 0.69 14.61
N SER A 42 24.68 -0.27 15.48
CA SER A 42 25.56 -1.41 15.16
C SER A 42 24.85 -2.54 14.40
N LYS A 43 23.52 -2.52 14.29
CA LYS A 43 22.77 -3.53 13.52
C LYS A 43 22.97 -3.30 12.03
N THR A 44 22.87 -4.37 11.23
CA THR A 44 22.96 -4.29 9.75
C THR A 44 21.85 -3.44 9.12
N LYS A 45 20.65 -3.42 9.73
CA LYS A 45 19.49 -2.65 9.25
C LYS A 45 18.79 -1.92 10.41
N PRO A 46 19.39 -0.85 10.96
CA PRO A 46 18.83 -0.07 12.07
C PRO A 46 17.45 0.47 11.69
N GLY A 47 16.49 0.42 12.62
CA GLY A 47 15.14 0.97 12.38
C GLY A 47 14.27 0.23 11.38
N ASN A 48 14.72 -0.89 10.81
CA ASN A 48 13.90 -1.71 9.91
C ASN A 48 12.92 -2.58 10.70
N ARG A 49 11.62 -2.47 10.39
CA ARG A 49 10.51 -3.26 10.97
C ARG A 49 9.60 -3.85 9.88
N GLY A 50 10.13 -4.01 8.67
CA GLY A 50 9.42 -4.57 7.52
C GLY A 50 8.55 -3.56 6.77
N LYS A 51 7.97 -4.04 5.67
CA LYS A 51 7.09 -3.28 4.75
C LYS A 51 5.83 -2.78 5.46
N ARG A 52 5.19 -3.67 6.24
CA ARG A 52 3.99 -3.39 7.04
C ARG A 52 4.15 -2.16 7.94
N ASP A 53 5.29 -2.04 8.61
CA ASP A 53 5.57 -0.88 9.47
C ASP A 53 5.64 0.43 8.67
N SER A 54 6.19 0.41 7.46
CA SER A 54 6.18 1.57 6.57
C SER A 54 4.78 1.92 6.07
N GLN A 55 3.96 0.92 5.75
CA GLN A 55 2.57 1.12 5.34
C GLN A 55 1.76 1.77 6.47
N ILE A 56 1.86 1.25 7.69
CA ILE A 56 1.16 1.80 8.87
C ILE A 56 1.64 3.21 9.19
N LEU A 57 2.92 3.50 9.06
CA LEU A 57 3.45 4.85 9.24
C LEU A 57 2.75 5.84 8.30
N LEU A 58 2.64 5.49 7.02
CA LEU A 58 1.96 6.34 6.03
C LEU A 58 0.45 6.44 6.29
N MET A 59 -0.22 5.32 6.58
CA MET A 59 -1.66 5.30 6.87
C MET A 59 -1.99 6.07 8.15
N SER A 60 -1.18 5.94 9.20
CA SER A 60 -1.27 6.72 10.45
C SER A 60 -1.13 8.21 10.16
N PHE A 61 -0.13 8.61 9.39
CA PHE A 61 0.05 10.00 8.99
C PHE A 61 -1.20 10.57 8.29
N LEU A 62 -1.72 9.87 7.28
CA LEU A 62 -2.90 10.31 6.53
C LEU A 62 -4.18 10.29 7.38
N ASN A 63 -4.34 9.34 8.30
CA ASN A 63 -5.41 9.34 9.30
C ASN A 63 -5.34 10.59 10.20
N ARG A 64 -4.14 10.92 10.70
CA ARG A 64 -3.93 12.10 11.55
C ARG A 64 -4.23 13.40 10.82
N VAL A 65 -3.86 13.49 9.53
CA VAL A 65 -4.24 14.59 8.65
C VAL A 65 -5.77 14.68 8.56
N HIS A 66 -6.45 13.57 8.22
CA HIS A 66 -7.90 13.53 8.05
C HIS A 66 -8.68 13.95 9.31
N HIS A 67 -8.26 13.46 10.48
CA HIS A 67 -8.92 13.77 11.75
C HIS A 67 -8.38 15.03 12.45
N ARG A 68 -7.39 15.72 11.84
CA ARG A 68 -6.65 16.85 12.46
C ARG A 68 -6.18 16.53 13.89
N SER A 69 -5.72 15.30 14.06
CA SER A 69 -5.31 14.76 15.35
C SER A 69 -3.84 15.07 15.66
N PRO A 70 -3.44 15.05 16.94
CA PRO A 70 -2.04 15.26 17.31
C PRO A 70 -1.10 14.29 16.61
N MET A 71 -0.04 14.84 16.02
CA MET A 71 0.99 14.11 15.28
C MET A 71 2.27 13.94 16.12
N ASN A 72 2.99 12.85 15.90
CA ASN A 72 4.32 12.67 16.49
C ASN A 72 5.39 13.49 15.73
N PRO A 73 6.62 13.64 16.26
CA PRO A 73 7.65 14.47 15.61
C PRO A 73 7.99 14.08 14.17
N LEU A 74 7.96 12.79 13.84
CA LEU A 74 8.23 12.32 12.48
C LEU A 74 7.07 12.70 11.53
N GLU A 75 5.83 12.50 11.98
CA GLU A 75 4.62 12.88 11.23
C GLU A 75 4.54 14.40 11.03
N LEU A 76 4.93 15.19 12.03
CA LEU A 76 5.02 16.66 11.91
C LEU A 76 6.06 17.08 10.87
N GLU A 77 7.21 16.43 10.85
CA GLU A 77 8.22 16.68 9.82
C GLU A 77 7.70 16.29 8.43
N MET A 78 7.05 15.14 8.29
CA MET A 78 6.41 14.74 7.03
C MET A 78 5.36 15.77 6.59
N PHE A 79 4.51 16.24 7.51
CA PHE A 79 3.52 17.28 7.23
C PHE A 79 4.18 18.57 6.75
N HIS A 80 5.25 19.01 7.42
CA HIS A 80 6.00 20.21 7.03
C HIS A 80 6.59 20.08 5.62
N GLN A 81 7.21 18.95 5.31
CA GLN A 81 7.81 18.69 3.99
C GLN A 81 6.75 18.66 2.87
N ILE A 82 5.60 18.06 3.12
CA ILE A 82 4.50 17.99 2.13
C ILE A 82 3.80 19.36 1.97
N ASN A 83 3.38 19.97 3.08
CA ASN A 83 2.54 21.15 3.03
C ASN A 83 3.33 22.43 2.73
N ASN A 84 4.53 22.60 3.31
CA ASN A 84 5.25 23.86 3.25
C ASN A 84 6.38 23.87 2.21
N ILE A 85 7.00 22.72 1.93
CA ILE A 85 8.11 22.63 0.97
C ILE A 85 7.59 22.21 -0.40
N ILE A 86 6.88 21.08 -0.48
CA ILE A 86 6.24 20.64 -1.73
C ILE A 86 5.07 21.57 -2.09
N GLY A 87 4.34 22.10 -1.10
CA GLY A 87 3.27 23.07 -1.32
C GLY A 87 1.91 22.45 -1.65
N VAL A 88 1.69 21.18 -1.29
CA VAL A 88 0.42 20.47 -1.51
C VAL A 88 -0.17 20.09 -0.16
N ASP A 89 -1.44 20.43 0.08
CA ASP A 89 -2.14 20.00 1.29
C ASP A 89 -2.38 18.47 1.24
N PRO A 90 -1.87 17.69 2.20
CA PRO A 90 -2.07 16.24 2.22
C PRO A 90 -3.54 15.82 2.35
N GLU A 91 -4.45 16.69 2.77
CA GLU A 91 -5.90 16.43 2.80
C GLU A 91 -6.48 16.24 1.38
N LEU A 92 -5.80 16.76 0.35
CA LEU A 92 -6.20 16.64 -1.06
C LEU A 92 -5.92 15.27 -1.67
N TYR A 93 -5.09 14.43 -1.06
CA TYR A 93 -4.82 13.10 -1.59
C TYR A 93 -6.06 12.21 -1.49
N GLU A 94 -6.52 11.66 -2.62
CA GLU A 94 -7.73 10.83 -2.71
C GLU A 94 -7.44 9.33 -2.75
N TYR A 95 -6.33 8.97 -3.40
CA TYR A 95 -5.90 7.60 -3.63
C TYR A 95 -4.50 7.36 -3.07
N LEU A 96 -4.25 6.12 -2.65
CA LEU A 96 -2.95 5.63 -2.22
C LEU A 96 -2.58 4.44 -3.09
N PHE A 97 -1.59 4.64 -3.96
CA PHE A 97 -1.05 3.60 -4.82
C PHE A 97 0.22 3.02 -4.21
N MET A 98 0.25 1.70 -4.02
CA MET A 98 1.36 0.97 -3.44
C MET A 98 2.00 0.06 -4.48
N VAL A 99 3.32 0.18 -4.61
CA VAL A 99 4.14 -0.61 -5.54
C VAL A 99 5.39 -1.08 -4.81
N ASP A 100 5.79 -2.33 -5.06
CA ASP A 100 7.05 -2.85 -4.54
C ASP A 100 8.25 -2.33 -5.36
N ALA A 101 9.40 -2.17 -4.71
CA ALA A 101 10.60 -1.60 -5.35
C ALA A 101 11.20 -2.47 -6.47
N ASP A 102 10.79 -3.74 -6.55
CA ASP A 102 11.17 -4.74 -7.56
C ASP A 102 10.07 -4.98 -8.61
N THR A 103 9.06 -4.09 -8.68
CA THR A 103 7.96 -4.18 -9.65
C THR A 103 8.13 -3.13 -10.76
N SER A 104 8.11 -3.59 -12.01
CA SER A 104 8.06 -2.76 -13.21
C SER A 104 6.61 -2.52 -13.62
N VAL A 105 6.19 -1.27 -13.70
CA VAL A 105 4.81 -0.89 -14.01
C VAL A 105 4.71 -0.40 -15.45
N ARG A 106 3.68 -0.83 -16.19
CA ARG A 106 3.42 -0.28 -17.54
C ARG A 106 2.96 1.17 -17.46
N GLU A 107 3.37 1.98 -18.44
CA GLU A 107 3.13 3.43 -18.50
C GLU A 107 1.64 3.81 -18.36
N ASP A 108 0.72 3.02 -18.93
CA ASP A 108 -0.72 3.26 -18.89
C ASP A 108 -1.39 2.85 -17.57
N SER A 109 -0.68 2.13 -16.71
CA SER A 109 -1.29 1.43 -15.58
C SER A 109 -1.95 2.36 -14.57
N LEU A 110 -1.24 3.42 -14.15
CA LEU A 110 -1.74 4.34 -13.14
C LEU A 110 -3.02 5.02 -13.63
N ASN A 111 -3.03 5.47 -14.89
CA ASN A 111 -4.18 6.13 -15.51
C ASN A 111 -5.41 5.22 -15.53
N ARG A 112 -5.22 3.93 -15.82
CA ARG A 112 -6.30 2.95 -15.90
C ARG A 112 -6.88 2.59 -14.52
N LEU A 113 -6.01 2.44 -13.51
CA LEU A 113 -6.47 2.24 -12.12
C LEU A 113 -7.26 3.45 -11.61
N VAL A 114 -6.77 4.67 -11.85
CA VAL A 114 -7.48 5.91 -11.49
C VAL A 114 -8.81 6.00 -12.23
N ALA A 115 -8.84 5.72 -13.54
CA ALA A 115 -10.07 5.77 -14.33
C ALA A 115 -11.14 4.80 -13.81
N ALA A 116 -10.74 3.57 -13.45
CA ALA A 116 -11.66 2.58 -12.87
C ALA A 116 -12.22 3.05 -11.51
N CYS A 117 -11.37 3.55 -10.61
CA CYS A 117 -11.82 4.09 -9.33
C CYS A 117 -12.67 5.37 -9.46
N ALA A 118 -12.37 6.22 -10.43
CA ALA A 118 -13.14 7.43 -10.67
C ALA A 118 -14.53 7.12 -11.26
N ASN A 119 -14.62 6.10 -12.12
CA ASN A 119 -15.87 5.65 -12.73
C ASN A 119 -16.82 5.03 -11.70
N ASP A 120 -16.31 4.25 -10.76
CA ASP A 120 -17.12 3.67 -9.68
C ASP A 120 -16.67 4.15 -8.29
N GLY A 121 -17.51 5.02 -7.72
CA GLY A 121 -17.34 5.58 -6.38
C GLY A 121 -17.37 4.56 -5.23
N LYS A 122 -17.83 3.34 -5.48
CA LYS A 122 -17.92 2.26 -4.48
C LYS A 122 -16.63 1.45 -4.35
N ILE A 123 -15.71 1.56 -5.31
CA ILE A 123 -14.44 0.83 -5.28
C ILE A 123 -13.56 1.40 -4.17
N ALA A 124 -13.37 0.62 -3.11
CA ALA A 124 -12.49 0.95 -1.98
C ALA A 124 -11.02 0.61 -2.27
N GLY A 125 -10.76 -0.35 -3.15
CA GLY A 125 -9.43 -0.70 -3.62
C GLY A 125 -9.48 -1.51 -4.91
N ILE A 126 -8.44 -1.35 -5.73
CA ILE A 126 -8.28 -2.02 -7.03
C ILE A 126 -6.83 -2.48 -7.17
N CYS A 127 -6.64 -3.64 -7.75
CA CYS A 127 -5.33 -4.19 -8.06
C CYS A 127 -5.24 -4.46 -9.57
N GLY A 128 -4.07 -4.25 -10.15
CA GLY A 128 -3.79 -4.75 -11.49
C GLY A 128 -3.27 -6.18 -11.51
N GLU A 129 -3.13 -6.74 -12.69
CA GLU A 129 -2.50 -8.03 -12.93
C GLU A 129 -0.99 -7.90 -12.75
N THR A 130 -0.38 -8.81 -11.99
CA THR A 130 1.07 -8.91 -11.87
C THR A 130 1.55 -10.20 -12.55
N ALA A 131 2.64 -10.13 -13.31
CA ALA A 131 3.30 -11.28 -13.92
C ALA A 131 4.79 -11.36 -13.50
N LEU A 132 5.44 -12.50 -13.72
CA LEU A 132 6.87 -12.69 -13.44
C LEU A 132 7.69 -12.45 -14.71
N GLN A 133 8.76 -11.64 -14.63
CA GLN A 133 9.66 -11.41 -15.78
C GLN A 133 10.58 -12.60 -16.10
N ASN A 134 10.79 -13.53 -15.15
CA ASN A 134 11.75 -14.66 -15.26
C ASN A 134 11.07 -16.03 -15.39
N ASP A 135 9.93 -16.10 -16.08
CA ASP A 135 9.05 -17.26 -16.16
C ASP A 135 9.67 -18.53 -16.78
N GLU A 136 10.64 -18.41 -17.68
CA GLU A 136 11.15 -19.57 -18.46
C GLU A 136 12.57 -20.06 -18.09
N LYS A 137 13.22 -19.53 -17.05
CA LYS A 137 14.64 -19.83 -16.80
C LYS A 137 14.93 -21.20 -16.17
N THR A 138 14.05 -21.72 -15.30
CA THR A 138 14.25 -23.00 -14.60
C THR A 138 12.91 -23.67 -14.28
N TRP A 139 12.91 -24.99 -14.02
CA TRP A 139 11.71 -25.69 -13.54
C TRP A 139 11.14 -25.11 -12.23
N TRP A 140 11.98 -24.51 -11.37
CA TRP A 140 11.54 -23.83 -10.15
C TRP A 140 10.78 -22.53 -10.47
N THR A 141 11.25 -21.72 -11.42
CA THR A 141 10.55 -20.49 -11.84
C THR A 141 9.24 -20.81 -12.55
N MET A 142 9.19 -21.91 -13.33
CA MET A 142 7.94 -22.36 -13.96
C MET A 142 6.86 -22.77 -12.94
N ILE A 143 7.25 -23.42 -11.83
CA ILE A 143 6.32 -23.74 -10.74
C ILE A 143 5.80 -22.47 -10.06
N GLN A 144 6.68 -21.49 -9.84
CA GLN A 144 6.30 -20.20 -9.25
C GLN A 144 5.32 -19.42 -10.14
N VAL A 145 5.50 -19.48 -11.47
CA VAL A 145 4.55 -18.88 -12.44
C VAL A 145 3.17 -19.50 -12.30
N TYR A 146 3.07 -20.82 -12.13
CA TYR A 146 1.79 -21.49 -11.93
C TYR A 146 1.12 -21.07 -10.61
N GLU A 147 1.87 -21.03 -9.52
CA GLU A 147 1.36 -20.58 -8.22
C GLU A 147 0.88 -19.13 -8.28
N TYR A 148 1.64 -18.25 -8.94
CA TYR A 148 1.30 -16.85 -9.11
C TYR A 148 0.05 -16.68 -9.98
N PHE A 149 -0.03 -17.39 -11.11
CA PHE A 149 -1.18 -17.36 -12.00
C PHE A 149 -2.48 -17.81 -11.29
N ILE A 150 -2.44 -18.90 -10.52
CA ILE A 150 -3.62 -19.36 -9.79
C ILE A 150 -4.03 -18.38 -8.68
N SER A 151 -3.07 -17.88 -7.89
CA SER A 151 -3.34 -17.07 -6.71
C SER A 151 -3.66 -15.60 -7.00
N HIS A 152 -2.99 -15.00 -8.01
CA HIS A 152 -3.10 -13.56 -8.31
C HIS A 152 -3.96 -13.26 -9.52
N HIS A 153 -4.09 -14.20 -10.48
CA HIS A 153 -4.90 -14.00 -11.67
C HIS A 153 -6.25 -14.71 -11.56
N LEU A 154 -6.26 -16.05 -11.49
CA LEU A 154 -7.51 -16.82 -11.55
C LEU A 154 -8.40 -16.62 -10.33
N ALA A 155 -7.85 -16.73 -9.12
CA ALA A 155 -8.62 -16.57 -7.89
C ALA A 155 -9.18 -15.13 -7.74
N LYS A 156 -8.39 -14.12 -8.12
CA LYS A 156 -8.80 -12.71 -8.00
C LYS A 156 -9.83 -12.30 -9.04
N ALA A 157 -9.68 -12.77 -10.28
CA ALA A 157 -10.70 -12.60 -11.30
C ALA A 157 -12.02 -13.27 -10.88
N PHE A 158 -11.97 -14.48 -10.31
CA PHE A 158 -13.14 -15.16 -9.78
C PHE A 158 -13.80 -14.39 -8.63
N GLU A 159 -13.04 -13.93 -7.64
CA GLU A 159 -13.56 -13.10 -6.54
C GLU A 159 -14.20 -11.80 -7.05
N SER A 160 -13.58 -11.16 -8.04
CA SER A 160 -14.10 -9.95 -8.65
C SER A 160 -15.46 -10.17 -9.33
N LEU A 161 -15.75 -11.36 -9.87
CA LEU A 161 -17.09 -11.69 -10.40
C LEU A 161 -18.18 -11.64 -9.33
N PHE A 162 -17.84 -11.86 -8.06
CA PHE A 162 -18.77 -11.75 -6.93
C PHE A 162 -18.81 -10.34 -6.32
N GLY A 163 -18.16 -9.36 -6.95
CA GLY A 163 -18.18 -7.96 -6.54
C GLY A 163 -17.38 -7.65 -5.27
N SER A 164 -16.49 -8.56 -4.85
CA SER A 164 -15.58 -8.32 -3.73
C SER A 164 -14.31 -9.16 -3.86
N VAL A 165 -13.17 -8.48 -3.87
CA VAL A 165 -11.85 -9.12 -3.76
C VAL A 165 -11.48 -9.18 -2.29
N THR A 166 -11.24 -10.39 -1.79
CA THR A 166 -11.04 -10.61 -0.34
C THR A 166 -9.64 -10.20 0.15
N CYS A 167 -8.69 -10.08 -0.78
CA CYS A 167 -7.29 -9.74 -0.54
C CYS A 167 -6.68 -9.11 -1.79
N LEU A 168 -6.07 -7.93 -1.68
CA LEU A 168 -5.44 -7.22 -2.81
C LEU A 168 -3.91 -7.35 -2.73
N PRO A 169 -3.21 -7.86 -3.75
CA PRO A 169 -1.78 -8.11 -3.61
C PRO A 169 -0.98 -6.80 -3.42
N GLY A 170 0.03 -6.81 -2.55
CA GLY A 170 0.64 -5.59 -2.04
C GLY A 170 1.59 -4.90 -3.02
N CYS A 171 2.03 -5.64 -4.04
CA CYS A 171 3.03 -5.21 -5.01
C CYS A 171 2.49 -4.23 -6.07
N PHE A 172 1.16 -4.13 -6.26
CA PHE A 172 0.57 -3.31 -7.33
C PHE A 172 -0.92 -2.99 -7.07
N THR A 173 -1.21 -2.25 -6.01
CA THR A 173 -2.59 -1.97 -5.58
C THR A 173 -2.82 -0.50 -5.29
N MET A 174 -3.98 0.00 -5.71
CA MET A 174 -4.50 1.32 -5.39
C MET A 174 -5.66 1.22 -4.39
N TYR A 175 -5.60 2.03 -3.33
CA TYR A 175 -6.65 2.15 -2.33
C TYR A 175 -7.26 3.54 -2.35
N ARG A 176 -8.56 3.61 -2.10
CA ARG A 176 -9.24 4.88 -1.84
C ARG A 176 -9.06 5.25 -0.38
N LEU A 177 -8.67 6.50 -0.12
CA LEU A 177 -8.42 6.98 1.24
C LEU A 177 -9.73 7.23 2.00
N ARG A 178 -10.72 7.81 1.33
CA ARG A 178 -12.01 8.22 1.90
C ARG A 178 -13.16 7.82 0.99
N THR A 179 -14.38 7.75 1.49
CA THR A 179 -15.58 7.55 0.68
C THR A 179 -15.70 8.61 -0.44
N ALA A 180 -16.48 8.34 -1.49
CA ALA A 180 -16.60 9.25 -2.64
C ALA A 180 -17.09 10.67 -2.27
N ASP A 181 -17.85 10.79 -1.18
CA ASP A 181 -18.29 12.06 -0.57
C ASP A 181 -17.21 12.71 0.32
N LYS A 182 -15.99 12.15 0.37
CA LYS A 182 -14.83 12.57 1.17
C LYS A 182 -15.03 12.58 2.69
N GLY A 183 -16.17 12.09 3.18
CA GLY A 183 -16.57 12.22 4.58
C GLY A 183 -15.96 11.15 5.49
N LYS A 184 -15.97 9.88 5.07
CA LYS A 184 -15.59 8.75 5.93
C LYS A 184 -14.25 8.16 5.50
N PRO A 185 -13.33 7.90 6.45
CA PRO A 185 -12.08 7.22 6.14
C PRO A 185 -12.34 5.76 5.78
N LEU A 186 -11.63 5.26 4.76
CA LEU A 186 -11.66 3.86 4.34
C LEU A 186 -10.37 3.17 4.83
N ILE A 187 -9.35 3.13 3.97
CA ILE A 187 -8.07 2.46 4.28
C ILE A 187 -7.34 3.11 5.46
N ILE A 188 -7.56 4.41 5.69
CA ILE A 188 -6.97 5.18 6.80
C ILE A 188 -7.89 5.23 8.03
N SER A 189 -8.91 4.38 8.13
CA SER A 189 -9.77 4.32 9.31
C SER A 189 -9.02 3.81 10.54
N ASP A 190 -9.42 4.28 11.72
CA ASP A 190 -8.78 3.86 12.98
C ASP A 190 -8.87 2.35 13.18
N GLY A 191 -9.98 1.71 12.79
CA GLY A 191 -10.16 0.27 12.90
C GLY A 191 -9.10 -0.51 12.11
N VAL A 192 -8.92 -0.14 10.83
CA VAL A 192 -7.93 -0.77 9.95
C VAL A 192 -6.51 -0.56 10.48
N ILE A 193 -6.18 0.67 10.90
CA ILE A 193 -4.85 0.97 11.43
C ILE A 193 -4.58 0.17 12.71
N GLN A 194 -5.55 0.06 13.61
CA GLN A 194 -5.40 -0.70 14.86
C GLN A 194 -5.22 -2.20 14.62
N GLU A 195 -6.02 -2.78 13.74
CA GLU A 195 -5.93 -4.20 13.36
C GLU A 195 -4.58 -4.52 12.71
N TYR A 196 -4.06 -3.62 11.88
CA TYR A 196 -2.79 -3.82 11.19
C TYR A 196 -1.56 -3.53 12.08
N SER A 197 -1.72 -2.69 13.12
CA SER A 197 -0.65 -2.28 14.05
C SER A 197 -0.32 -3.29 15.16
N VAL A 198 -0.83 -4.52 15.05
CA VAL A 198 -0.60 -5.58 16.02
C VAL A 198 0.89 -5.96 16.07
N CYS A 199 1.51 -5.69 17.22
CA CYS A 199 2.94 -5.91 17.46
C CYS A 199 3.25 -7.37 17.82
N ASP A 200 2.39 -8.00 18.63
CA ASP A 200 2.58 -9.38 19.06
C ASP A 200 1.62 -10.32 18.33
N VAL A 201 2.19 -11.37 17.75
CA VAL A 201 1.48 -12.24 16.83
C VAL A 201 1.59 -13.65 17.38
N ASP A 202 0.79 -13.94 18.40
CA ASP A 202 0.90 -15.18 19.18
C ASP A 202 0.42 -16.42 18.41
N THR A 203 -0.60 -16.25 17.54
CA THR A 203 -1.22 -17.38 16.85
C THR A 203 -0.62 -17.59 15.47
N LEU A 204 -0.49 -18.86 15.06
CA LEU A 204 -0.04 -19.22 13.71
C LEU A 204 -0.94 -18.61 12.63
N HIS A 205 -2.24 -18.50 12.91
CA HIS A 205 -3.21 -17.85 12.03
C HIS A 205 -2.88 -16.37 11.83
N LYS A 206 -2.65 -15.60 12.91
CA LYS A 206 -2.25 -14.19 12.79
C LYS A 206 -0.86 -14.04 12.16
N LYS A 207 0.06 -14.98 12.43
CA LYS A 207 1.38 -15.01 11.79
C LYS A 207 1.25 -15.21 10.30
N ASN A 208 0.42 -16.15 9.85
CA ASN A 208 0.18 -16.39 8.44
C ASN A 208 -0.56 -15.23 7.80
N LEU A 209 -1.60 -14.69 8.44
CA LEU A 209 -2.35 -13.53 7.93
C LEU A 209 -1.41 -12.33 7.69
N LEU A 210 -0.64 -11.96 8.72
CA LEU A 210 0.26 -10.80 8.69
C LEU A 210 1.61 -11.09 7.99
N ALA A 211 1.90 -12.35 7.64
CA ALA A 211 3.05 -12.75 6.82
C ALA A 211 2.70 -12.91 5.34
N LEU A 212 1.48 -13.36 5.02
CA LEU A 212 0.89 -13.28 3.67
C LEU A 212 0.87 -11.81 3.21
N ASP A 213 0.59 -10.88 4.13
CA ASP A 213 0.75 -9.42 3.99
C ASP A 213 2.14 -8.91 3.58
N ARG A 214 3.19 -9.75 3.61
CA ARG A 214 4.54 -9.34 3.16
C ARG A 214 4.70 -9.37 1.64
N GLY A 215 3.81 -10.05 0.93
CA GLY A 215 3.75 -10.08 -0.55
C GLY A 215 2.36 -9.77 -1.12
N THR A 216 1.29 -10.00 -0.35
CA THR A 216 -0.09 -9.75 -0.76
C THR A 216 -0.81 -8.95 0.32
N GLY A 217 -1.22 -7.69 0.10
CA GLY A 217 -1.99 -6.91 1.08
C GLY A 217 -3.37 -7.52 1.35
N VAL A 218 -3.45 -8.47 2.28
CA VAL A 218 -4.68 -9.07 2.79
C VAL A 218 -5.37 -8.04 3.69
N MET A 219 -6.08 -7.10 3.08
CA MET A 219 -7.16 -6.35 3.74
C MET A 219 -8.41 -7.25 3.81
N GLU A 220 -8.41 -8.25 4.71
CA GLU A 220 -9.54 -9.17 4.83
C GLU A 220 -10.78 -8.44 5.38
N ARG A 221 -11.87 -8.47 4.60
CA ARG A 221 -13.28 -8.24 4.98
C ARG A 221 -13.76 -6.89 5.49
N SER A 222 -12.92 -5.93 5.85
CA SER A 222 -13.42 -4.72 6.57
C SER A 222 -13.87 -3.54 5.70
N LEU A 223 -13.65 -3.52 4.37
CA LEU A 223 -13.81 -2.28 3.58
C LEU A 223 -14.53 -2.38 2.23
N VAL A 224 -14.97 -3.56 1.78
CA VAL A 224 -15.62 -3.69 0.46
C VAL A 224 -17.11 -4.00 0.66
N PRO A 225 -18.02 -3.01 0.53
CA PRO A 225 -19.44 -3.31 0.50
C PRO A 225 -19.77 -4.15 -0.73
N ALA A 226 -20.31 -5.34 -0.50
CA ALA A 226 -20.89 -6.19 -1.54
C ALA A 226 -22.15 -5.50 -2.10
N SER A 227 -22.02 -4.72 -3.18
CA SER A 227 -23.14 -4.40 -4.08
C SER A 227 -22.73 -3.46 -5.23
N SER A 228 -22.37 -4.02 -6.39
CA SER A 228 -23.16 -3.94 -7.63
C SER A 228 -22.31 -4.30 -8.84
N LEU A 229 -22.82 -5.25 -9.63
CA LEU A 229 -22.32 -5.71 -10.92
C LEU A 229 -22.35 -4.62 -12.01
N ASP A 230 -21.55 -4.91 -13.03
CA ASP A 230 -21.49 -4.36 -14.39
C ASP A 230 -20.50 -3.21 -14.66
N GLN A 231 -19.58 -3.54 -15.58
CA GLN A 231 -18.71 -2.68 -16.41
C GLN A 231 -17.25 -2.49 -15.97
N LEU A 232 -16.45 -3.54 -16.17
CA LEU A 232 -15.09 -3.40 -16.69
C LEU A 232 -15.07 -4.01 -18.09
N ASN A 233 -15.53 -3.23 -19.08
CA ASN A 233 -15.47 -3.58 -20.50
C ASN A 233 -14.23 -2.93 -21.14
N ASP A 234 -13.07 -3.11 -20.50
CA ASP A 234 -11.77 -2.79 -21.09
C ASP A 234 -11.13 -4.11 -21.53
N PRO A 235 -10.94 -4.37 -22.85
CA PRO A 235 -10.54 -5.69 -23.36
C PRO A 235 -9.10 -6.11 -23.00
N GLN A 236 -8.34 -5.28 -22.30
CA GLN A 236 -6.98 -5.56 -21.87
C GLN A 236 -6.90 -5.49 -20.33
N PRO A 237 -6.20 -6.39 -19.63
CA PRO A 237 -5.90 -6.21 -18.21
C PRO A 237 -4.83 -5.12 -17.98
N VAL A 238 -4.83 -4.47 -16.80
CA VAL A 238 -3.75 -3.57 -16.36
C VAL A 238 -2.60 -4.42 -15.84
N ARG A 239 -1.39 -4.34 -16.41
CA ARG A 239 -0.29 -5.27 -16.11
C ARG A 239 0.93 -4.58 -15.49
N ALA A 240 1.50 -5.23 -14.48
CA ALA A 240 2.84 -4.96 -13.96
C ALA A 240 3.65 -6.26 -13.96
N ASP A 241 4.97 -6.16 -14.03
CA ASP A 241 5.86 -7.32 -13.98
C ASP A 241 6.77 -7.22 -12.75
N ALA A 242 6.75 -8.25 -11.91
CA ALA A 242 7.69 -8.41 -10.79
C ALA A 242 8.98 -9.09 -11.30
N ALA A 243 10.12 -8.61 -10.80
CA ALA A 243 11.46 -9.09 -11.17
C ALA A 243 11.79 -10.51 -10.67
#